data_AF-A0A6B3I054-F1
#
_entry.id   AF-A0A6B3I054-F1
#
_cell.length_a   1.000
_cell.length_b   1.000
_cell.length_c   1.000
_cell.angle_alpha   90.00
_cell.angle_beta   90.00
_cell.angle_gamma   90.00
#
_symmetry.space_group_name_H-M   'P 1'
#
loop_
_entity.id
_entity.type
_entity.pdbx_description
1 polymer ?
#
loop_
_entity_poly.entity_id
_entity_poly.type
_entity_poly.pdbx_seq_one_letter_code
_entity_poly.pdbx_strand_id
1 'polypeptide(L)' 'LGGKGANIVFDDAPIDQAVEGIVTGIFFNQGQVCCAGSRLLVQESVQDEVLDALKRRLSTLRLGDPLDKNT' A
#
# COMPACT_ATOMS: atom_id res chain seq x y z
N LEU A 1 6.74 -19.21 -9.69
CA LEU A 1 5.64 -18.61 -10.48
C LEU A 1 5.09 -17.45 -9.65
N GLY A 2 5.23 -16.20 -10.11
CA GLY A 2 4.77 -15.01 -9.38
C GLY A 2 3.28 -14.71 -9.61
N GLY A 3 2.77 -13.65 -8.99
CA GLY A 3 1.39 -13.19 -9.16
C GLY A 3 1.24 -11.67 -9.35
N LYS A 4 0.03 -11.25 -9.72
CA LYS A 4 -0.39 -9.84 -9.81
C LYS A 4 -1.50 -9.55 -8.78
N GLY A 5 -1.12 -9.62 -7.50
CA GLY A 5 -2.04 -9.47 -6.37
C GLY A 5 -2.80 -8.15 -6.38
N ALA A 6 -4.06 -8.17 -5.92
CA ALA A 6 -4.93 -7.00 -5.85
C ALA A 6 -5.36 -6.71 -4.41
N ASN A 7 -5.30 -5.44 -4.02
CA ASN A 7 -6.03 -4.89 -2.88
C ASN A 7 -7.33 -4.29 -3.40
N ILE A 8 -8.46 -4.60 -2.76
CA ILE A 8 -9.79 -4.11 -3.14
C ILE A 8 -10.36 -3.34 -1.95
N VAL A 9 -10.70 -2.06 -2.16
CA VAL A 9 -11.21 -1.16 -1.11
C VAL A 9 -12.62 -0.72 -1.48
N PHE A 10 -13.57 -1.03 -0.61
CA PHE A 10 -14.96 -0.58 -0.68
C PHE A 10 -15.18 0.69 0.15
N ASP A 11 -16.32 1.33 -0.03
CA ASP A 11 -16.67 2.57 0.65
C ASP A 11 -16.97 2.42 2.15
N ASP A 12 -17.23 1.20 2.61
CA ASP A 12 -17.40 0.84 4.01
C ASP A 12 -16.08 0.44 4.70
N ALA A 13 -14.96 0.47 3.97
CA ALA A 13 -13.67 0.11 4.52
C ALA A 13 -13.13 1.18 5.48
N PRO A 14 -12.47 0.79 6.58
CA PRO A 14 -11.75 1.73 7.42
C PRO A 14 -10.50 2.26 6.68
N ILE A 15 -10.61 3.44 6.05
CA ILE A 15 -9.62 3.97 5.09
C ILE A 15 -8.19 4.00 5.65
N ASP A 16 -7.98 4.51 6.87
CA ASP A 16 -6.63 4.58 7.46
C ASP A 16 -5.98 3.20 7.60
N GLN A 17 -6.76 2.18 8.01
CA GLN A 17 -6.27 0.80 8.13
C GLN A 17 -6.03 0.17 6.75
N ALA A 18 -6.92 0.44 5.80
CA ALA A 18 -6.76 -0.01 4.42
C ALA A 18 -5.46 0.54 3.82
N VAL A 19 -5.13 1.81 4.06
CA VAL A 19 -3.89 2.43 3.59
C VAL A 19 -2.64 1.76 4.18
N GLU A 20 -2.60 1.48 5.49
CA GLU A 20 -1.47 0.75 6.09
C GLU A 20 -1.31 -0.66 5.50
N GLY A 21 -2.44 -1.36 5.28
CA GLY A 21 -2.46 -2.67 4.64
C GLY A 21 -1.93 -2.63 3.20
N ILE A 22 -2.36 -1.64 2.41
CA ILE A 22 -1.91 -1.43 1.02
C ILE A 22 -0.40 -1.18 1.00
N VAL A 23 0.08 -0.24 1.83
CA VAL A 23 1.50 0.15 1.88
C VAL A 23 2.38 -1.04 2.26
N THR A 24 2.00 -1.76 3.31
CA THR A 24 2.71 -2.97 3.73
C THR A 24 2.67 -4.03 2.63
N GLY A 25 1.49 -4.26 2.03
CA GLY A 25 1.28 -5.29 1.02
C GLY A 25 2.06 -5.08 -0.28
N ILE A 26 2.42 -3.84 -0.63
CA ILE A 26 3.20 -3.54 -1.84
C ILE A 26 4.67 -3.18 -1.58
N PHE A 27 5.00 -2.55 -0.45
CA PHE A 27 6.38 -2.09 -0.18
C PHE A 27 7.18 -2.99 0.77
N PHE A 28 6.56 -3.97 1.43
CA PHE A 28 7.31 -4.96 2.20
C PHE A 28 8.37 -5.64 1.30
N ASN A 29 9.60 -5.73 1.80
CA ASN A 29 10.75 -6.23 1.04
C ASN A 29 10.92 -5.55 -0.33
N GLN A 30 10.65 -4.23 -0.41
CA GLN A 30 10.68 -3.44 -1.65
C GLN A 30 9.75 -4.00 -2.75
N GLY A 31 8.69 -4.70 -2.35
CA GLY A 31 7.76 -5.37 -3.27
C GLY A 31 8.31 -6.65 -3.88
N GLN A 32 9.47 -7.14 -3.44
CA GLN A 32 10.06 -8.41 -3.86
C GLN A 32 9.39 -9.58 -3.12
N VAL A 33 8.08 -9.67 -3.33
CA VAL A 33 7.20 -10.68 -2.75
C VAL A 33 6.31 -11.21 -3.87
N CYS A 34 6.25 -12.52 -4.05
CA CYS A 34 5.48 -13.14 -5.13
C CYS A 34 3.96 -12.85 -5.04
N CYS A 35 3.46 -12.58 -3.84
CA CYS A 35 2.08 -12.22 -3.52
C CYS A 35 1.89 -10.72 -3.21
N ALA A 36 2.83 -9.85 -3.60
CA ALA A 36 2.69 -8.41 -3.40
C ALA A 36 1.38 -7.87 -3.99
N GLY A 37 0.75 -6.96 -3.26
CA GLY A 37 -0.49 -6.26 -3.63
C GLY A 37 -0.29 -5.21 -4.72
N SER A 38 0.23 -5.63 -5.88
CA SER A 38 0.69 -4.76 -6.97
C SER A 38 -0.40 -4.12 -7.83
N ARG A 39 -1.67 -4.28 -7.45
CA ARG A 39 -2.83 -3.59 -8.01
C ARG A 39 -3.70 -3.11 -6.87
N LEU A 40 -4.23 -1.91 -7.00
CA LEU A 40 -5.21 -1.34 -6.09
C LEU A 40 -6.48 -1.05 -6.89
N LEU A 41 -7.60 -1.63 -6.45
CA LEU A 41 -8.94 -1.38 -6.98
C LEU A 41 -9.74 -0.69 -5.87
N VAL A 42 -10.26 0.50 -6.15
CA VAL A 42 -10.98 1.31 -5.16
C VAL A 42 -12.36 1.62 -5.69
N GLN A 43 -13.37 1.52 -4.83
CA GLN A 43 -14.71 1.96 -5.16
C GLN A 43 -14.73 3.48 -5.40
N GLU A 44 -15.39 3.89 -6.48
CA GLU A 44 -15.35 5.26 -7.00
C GLU A 44 -15.70 6.33 -5.94
N SER A 45 -16.67 6.04 -5.06
CA SER A 45 -17.13 6.97 -4.01
C SER A 45 -16.07 7.37 -2.99
N VAL A 46 -15.03 6.55 -2.78
CA VAL A 46 -13.94 6.80 -1.81
C VAL A 46 -12.56 6.92 -2.48
N GLN A 47 -12.52 6.99 -3.81
CA GLN A 47 -11.26 6.99 -4.57
C GLN A 47 -10.32 8.12 -4.14
N ASP A 48 -10.81 9.36 -4.10
CA ASP A 48 -9.96 10.53 -3.82
C ASP A 48 -9.45 10.51 -2.37
N GLU A 49 -10.31 10.12 -1.42
CA GLU A 49 -9.93 9.99 -0.01
C GLU A 49 -8.82 8.95 0.18
N VAL A 50 -8.96 7.77 -0.43
CA VAL A 50 -7.95 6.70 -0.41
C VAL A 50 -6.65 7.18 -1.05
N LEU A 51 -6.72 7.85 -2.21
CA LEU A 51 -5.53 8.33 -2.90
C LEU A 51 -4.77 9.38 -2.10
N ASP A 52 -5.47 10.30 -1.45
CA ASP A 52 -4.84 11.36 -0.66
C ASP A 52 -4.27 10.82 0.65
N ALA A 53 -4.97 9.91 1.33
CA ALA A 53 -4.44 9.21 2.49
C ALA A 53 -3.20 8.38 2.13
N LEU A 54 -3.25 7.66 1.00
CA LEU A 54 -2.12 6.88 0.49
C LEU A 54 -0.92 7.78 0.17
N LYS A 55 -1.09 8.88 -0.58
CA LYS A 55 0.00 9.83 -0.87
C LYS A 55 0.65 10.37 0.39
N ARG A 56 -0.15 10.78 1.38
CA ARG A 56 0.36 11.23 2.69
C ARG A 56 1.21 10.14 3.33
N ARG A 57 0.71 8.91 3.39
CA ARG A 57 1.44 7.79 4.00
C ARG A 57 2.71 7.40 3.26
N LEU A 58 2.72 7.47 1.93
CA LEU A 58 3.91 7.21 1.12
C LEU A 58 5.00 8.28 1.33
N SER A 59 4.61 9.54 1.54
CA SER A 59 5.56 10.62 1.81
C SER A 59 6.37 10.44 3.10
N THR A 60 5.92 9.58 4.01
CA THR A 60 6.61 9.30 5.28
C THR A 60 7.50 8.06 5.21
N LEU A 61 7.54 7.34 4.08
CA LEU A 61 8.38 6.16 3.93
C LEU A 61 9.86 6.56 3.86
N ARG A 62 10.69 5.85 4.62
CA ARG A 62 12.14 6.02 4.61
C ARG A 62 12.73 5.04 3.60
N LEU A 63 13.53 5.57 2.68
CA LEU A 63 14.32 4.79 1.75
C LEU A 63 15.78 4.98 2.11
N GLY A 64 16.53 3.89 2.25
CA GLY A 64 17.90 3.96 2.75
C GLY A 64 18.60 2.60 2.73
N ASP A 65 19.73 2.54 3.43
CA ASP A 65 20.53 1.33 3.58
C ASP A 65 19.74 0.29 4.41
N PRO A 66 19.58 -0.97 3.92
CA PRO A 66 18.90 -2.02 4.67
C PRO A 66 19.61 -2.42 5.99
N LEU A 67 20.86 -2.00 6.21
CA LEU A 67 21.58 -2.22 7.47
C LEU A 67 21.43 -1.05 8.46
N ASP A 68 20.88 0.10 8.04
CA ASP A 68 20.50 1.17 8.97
C ASP A 68 19.18 0.79 9.65
N LYS A 69 19.20 0.70 10.99
CA LYS A 69 18.00 0.39 11.79
C LYS A 69 16.88 1.42 11.67
N ASN A 70 17.19 2.58 11.10
CA ASN A 70 16.27 3.67 10.90
C ASN A 70 15.64 3.69 9.50
N THR A 71 16.10 2.84 8.57
CA THR A 71 15.45 2.61 7.27
C THR A 71 14.34 1.58 7.44
#